data_AF-A0AAU3GG97-F1
#
_entry.id   AF-A0AAU3GG97-F1
#
_cell.length_a   1.000
_cell.length_b   1.000
_cell.length_c   1.000
_cell.angle_alpha   90.00
_cell.angle_beta   90.00
_cell.angle_gamma   90.00
#
_symmetry.space_group_name_H-M   'P 1'
#
loop_
_entity.id
_entity.type
_entity.pdbx_description
1 polymer ?
#
loop_
_entity_poly.entity_id
_entity_poly.type
_entity_poly.pdbx_seq_one_letter_code
_entity_poly.pdbx_strand_id
1 'polypeptide(L)'
;MDGCPVTTTALETVGRAPDIQQAVAQAFEHWRGLVSDRLRRAGIAEDDARDLACTVINTLEGAELAAQFSRTEKPLEIAGTHLARLINSYR
;
A
#
# COMPACT_ATOMS: atom_id res chain seq x y z
N MET A 1 -1.02 17.39 24.76
CA MET A 1 -0.26 16.11 24.73
C MET A 1 -1.26 15.12 24.19
N ASP A 2 -1.56 15.25 22.91
CA ASP A 2 -2.69 14.59 22.27
C ASP A 2 -2.10 13.92 21.05
N GLY A 3 -2.00 12.59 21.12
CA GLY A 3 -1.61 11.77 19.99
C GLY A 3 -2.51 12.09 18.80
N CYS A 4 -1.96 12.01 17.59
CA CYS A 4 -2.71 12.24 16.36
C CYS A 4 -4.00 11.39 16.39
N PRO A 5 -5.19 11.98 16.25
CA PRO A 5 -6.47 11.27 16.38
C PRO A 5 -6.62 10.10 15.41
N VAL A 6 -5.87 10.12 14.29
CA VAL A 6 -5.79 9.02 13.33
C VAL A 6 -5.09 7.80 13.92
N THR A 7 -3.97 8.00 14.62
CA THR A 7 -3.23 6.91 15.28
C THR A 7 -4.03 6.33 16.44
N THR A 8 -4.71 7.18 17.21
CA THR A 8 -5.59 6.76 18.31
C THR A 8 -6.80 5.99 17.79
N THR A 9 -7.48 6.48 16.75
CA THR A 9 -8.65 5.79 16.15
C THR A 9 -8.25 4.46 15.51
N ALA A 10 -7.09 4.41 14.84
CA ALA A 10 -6.56 3.17 14.27
C ALA A 10 -6.25 2.13 15.36
N LEU A 11 -5.66 2.53 16.49
CA LEU A 11 -5.40 1.65 17.64
C LEU A 11 -6.68 1.24 18.38
N GLU A 12 -7.67 2.13 18.50
CA GLU A 12 -8.93 1.86 19.22
C GLU A 12 -9.88 0.92 18.46
N THR A 13 -9.72 0.80 17.14
CA THR A 13 -10.58 -0.05 16.30
C THR A 13 -10.02 -1.46 16.12
N VAL A 14 -8.72 -1.66 16.40
CA VAL A 14 -8.09 -2.99 16.38
C VAL A 14 -8.74 -3.87 17.44
N GLY A 15 -9.50 -4.88 16.99
CA GLY A 15 -10.18 -5.86 17.85
C GLY A 15 -11.63 -5.52 18.24
N ARG A 16 -12.21 -4.38 17.82
CA ARG A 16 -13.61 -4.01 18.10
C ARG A 16 -14.60 -4.29 16.96
N ALA A 17 -14.12 -4.50 15.73
CA ALA A 17 -14.94 -4.78 14.55
C ALA A 17 -14.27 -5.82 13.64
N PRO A 18 -14.31 -7.12 14.00
CA PRO A 18 -13.61 -8.18 13.28
C PRO A 18 -14.02 -8.28 11.80
N ASP A 19 -15.29 -8.03 11.48
CA ASP A 19 -15.79 -8.07 10.10
C ASP A 19 -15.17 -6.97 9.22
N ILE A 20 -14.95 -5.77 9.79
CA ILE A 20 -14.28 -4.67 9.09
C ILE A 20 -12.81 -5.00 8.86
N GLN A 21 -12.13 -5.56 9.87
CA GLN A 21 -10.73 -5.99 9.72
C GLN A 21 -10.59 -7.05 8.63
N GLN A 22 -11.53 -8.01 8.58
CA GLN A 22 -11.54 -9.03 7.54
C GLN A 22 -11.76 -8.44 6.15
N ALA A 23 -12.72 -7.52 6.00
CA ALA A 23 -12.99 -6.87 4.73
C ALA A 23 -11.78 -6.06 4.23
N VAL A 24 -11.10 -5.33 5.12
CA VAL A 24 -9.87 -4.60 4.79
C VAL A 24 -8.76 -5.57 4.36
N ALA A 25 -8.55 -6.66 5.11
CA ALA A 25 -7.54 -7.67 4.76
C ALA A 25 -7.82 -8.28 3.36
N GLN A 26 -9.09 -8.55 3.05
CA GLN A 26 -9.49 -9.06 1.72
C GLN A 26 -9.25 -8.05 0.61
N ALA A 27 -9.53 -6.75 0.83
CA ALA A 27 -9.25 -5.70 -0.14
C ALA A 27 -7.75 -5.60 -0.44
N PHE A 28 -6.90 -5.58 0.60
CA PHE A 28 -5.44 -5.56 0.46
C PHE A 28 -4.90 -6.80 -0.26
N GLU A 29 -5.44 -7.98 0.04
CA GLU A 29 -5.07 -9.22 -0.68
C GLU A 29 -5.47 -9.13 -2.16
N HIS A 30 -6.68 -8.67 -2.45
CA HIS A 30 -7.15 -8.51 -3.82
C HIS A 30 -6.27 -7.54 -4.63
N TRP A 31 -5.95 -6.36 -4.07
CA TRP A 31 -5.10 -5.38 -4.75
C TRP A 31 -3.68 -5.90 -4.97
N ARG A 32 -3.07 -6.56 -3.97
CA ARG A 32 -1.75 -7.19 -4.13
C ARG A 32 -1.79 -8.28 -5.19
N GLY A 33 -2.86 -9.08 -5.25
CA GLY A 33 -3.07 -10.08 -6.30
C GLY A 33 -3.07 -9.45 -7.70
N LEU A 34 -3.84 -8.37 -7.91
CA LEU A 34 -3.90 -7.66 -9.19
C LEU A 34 -2.54 -7.11 -9.63
N VAL A 35 -1.79 -6.52 -8.71
CA VAL A 35 -0.45 -5.96 -8.99
C VAL A 35 0.55 -7.08 -9.27
N SER A 36 0.57 -8.14 -8.47
CA SER A 36 1.44 -9.31 -8.67
C SER A 36 1.21 -9.93 -10.05
N ASP A 37 -0.05 -10.14 -10.43
CA ASP A 37 -0.42 -10.65 -11.75
C ASP A 37 0.05 -9.74 -12.89
N ARG A 38 -0.01 -8.42 -12.70
CA ARG A 38 0.48 -7.46 -13.70
C ARG A 38 2.00 -7.51 -13.83
N LEU A 39 2.72 -7.61 -12.72
CA LEU A 39 4.18 -7.71 -12.67
C LEU A 39 4.68 -9.01 -13.31
N ARG A 40 4.01 -10.14 -13.01
CA ARG A 40 4.30 -11.44 -13.64
C ARG A 40 4.08 -11.40 -15.15
N ARG A 41 2.98 -10.79 -15.62
CA ARG A 41 2.76 -10.56 -17.06
C ARG A 41 3.80 -9.63 -17.70
N ALA A 42 4.54 -8.86 -16.91
CA ALA A 42 5.64 -8.02 -17.38
C ALA A 42 7.02 -8.73 -17.35
N GLY A 43 7.07 -10.00 -16.96
CA GLY A 43 8.28 -10.83 -16.98
C GLY A 43 9.02 -10.96 -15.65
N ILE A 44 8.48 -10.40 -14.56
CA ILE A 44 9.08 -10.53 -13.22
C ILE A 44 8.76 -11.92 -12.65
N ALA A 45 9.74 -12.55 -11.99
CA ALA A 45 9.60 -13.86 -11.36
C ALA A 45 8.47 -13.86 -10.32
N GLU A 46 7.82 -15.01 -10.12
CA GLU A 46 6.60 -15.11 -9.28
C GLU A 46 6.81 -14.64 -7.84
N ASP A 47 7.89 -15.10 -7.18
CA ASP A 47 8.20 -14.71 -5.82
C ASP A 47 8.49 -13.20 -5.71
N ASP A 48 9.29 -12.66 -6.64
CA ASP A 48 9.57 -11.23 -6.71
C ASP A 48 8.30 -10.41 -7.00
N ALA A 49 7.42 -10.88 -7.89
CA ALA A 49 6.18 -10.20 -8.23
C ALA A 49 5.22 -10.12 -7.04
N ARG A 50 5.13 -11.18 -6.22
CA ARG A 50 4.35 -11.21 -4.99
C ARG A 50 4.88 -10.19 -3.97
N ASP A 51 6.18 -10.21 -3.71
CA ASP A 51 6.80 -9.37 -2.69
C ASP A 51 6.85 -7.90 -3.13
N LEU A 52 7.09 -7.65 -4.42
CA LEU A 52 7.06 -6.32 -5.01
C LEU A 52 5.64 -5.73 -5.06
N ALA A 53 4.61 -6.56 -5.29
CA ALA A 53 3.22 -6.11 -5.19
C ALA A 53 2.85 -5.64 -3.78
N CYS A 54 3.31 -6.34 -2.74
CA CYS A 54 3.18 -5.90 -1.36
C CYS A 54 3.86 -4.54 -1.13
N THR A 55 5.08 -4.39 -1.64
CA THR A 55 5.84 -3.13 -1.56
C THR A 55 5.13 -1.96 -2.24
N VAL A 56 4.56 -2.19 -3.44
CA VAL A 56 3.79 -1.18 -4.18
C VAL A 56 2.60 -0.69 -3.37
N ILE A 57 1.76 -1.61 -2.88
CA ILE A 57 0.57 -1.25 -2.11
C ILE A 57 0.95 -0.50 -0.84
N ASN A 58 1.88 -1.03 -0.03
CA ASN A 58 2.29 -0.38 1.20
C ASN A 58 2.85 1.04 0.99
N THR A 59 3.59 1.25 -0.12
CA THR A 59 4.14 2.56 -0.45
C THR A 59 3.06 3.55 -0.88
N LEU A 60 2.07 3.11 -1.66
CA LEU A 60 0.95 3.95 -2.07
C LEU A 60 0.07 4.35 -0.88
N GLU A 61 -0.25 3.43 0.02
CA GLU A 61 -1.04 3.71 1.22
C GLU A 61 -0.33 4.71 2.15
N GLY A 62 0.99 4.53 2.36
CA GLY A 62 1.78 5.48 3.13
C GLY A 62 1.85 6.87 2.47
N ALA A 63 1.93 6.91 1.14
CA ALA A 63 1.91 8.15 0.38
C ALA A 63 0.53 8.83 0.40
N GLU A 64 -0.56 8.07 0.34
CA GLU A 64 -1.92 8.60 0.47
C GLU A 64 -2.13 9.23 1.84
N LEU A 65 -1.73 8.53 2.91
CA LEU A 65 -1.81 9.07 4.27
C LEU A 65 -0.98 10.36 4.41
N ALA A 66 0.24 10.37 3.88
CA ALA A 66 1.09 11.57 3.88
C ALA A 66 0.47 12.71 3.06
N ALA A 67 -0.15 12.42 1.91
CA ALA A 67 -0.83 13.38 1.06
C ALA A 67 -2.04 14.01 1.78
N GLN A 68 -2.81 13.21 2.52
CA GLN A 68 -3.92 13.69 3.34
C GLN A 68 -3.43 14.65 4.45
N PHE A 69 -2.37 14.29 5.17
CA PHE A 69 -1.80 15.13 6.23
C PHE A 69 -1.20 16.44 5.70
N SER A 70 -0.52 16.38 4.55
CA SER A 70 0.14 17.54 3.95
C SER A 70 -0.77 18.36 3.02
N ARG A 71 -1.98 17.86 2.72
CA ARG A 71 -2.95 18.44 1.77
C ARG A 71 -2.34 18.73 0.40
N THR A 72 -1.56 17.79 -0.12
CA THR A 72 -0.94 17.86 -1.44
C THR A 72 -0.78 16.47 -2.03
N GLU A 73 -0.85 16.35 -3.36
CA GLU A 73 -0.62 15.11 -4.09
C GLU A 73 0.87 14.73 -4.18
N LYS A 74 1.77 15.61 -3.72
CA LYS A 74 3.22 15.44 -3.89
C LYS A 74 3.77 14.10 -3.39
N PRO A 75 3.34 13.55 -2.24
CA PRO A 75 3.80 12.24 -1.78
C PRO A 75 3.45 11.11 -2.75
N LEU A 76 2.27 11.15 -3.38
CA LEU A 76 1.84 10.15 -4.37
C LEU A 76 2.67 10.24 -5.66
N GLU A 77 2.96 11.46 -6.15
CA GLU A 77 3.84 11.66 -7.31
C GLU A 77 5.24 11.08 -7.07
N ILE A 78 5.80 11.33 -5.88
CA ILE A 78 7.12 10.82 -5.47
C ILE A 78 7.07 9.29 -5.39
N ALA A 79 6.07 8.72 -4.73
CA ALA A 79 5.88 7.28 -4.64
C ALA A 79 5.81 6.65 -6.04
N GLY A 80 4.97 7.18 -6.94
CA GLY A 80 4.87 6.68 -8.31
C GLY A 80 6.20 6.73 -9.07
N THR A 81 6.94 7.83 -8.95
CA THR A 81 8.26 7.99 -9.58
C THR A 81 9.26 6.94 -9.10
N HIS A 82 9.33 6.72 -7.78
CA HIS A 82 10.29 5.78 -7.21
C HIS A 82 9.87 4.32 -7.38
N LEU A 83 8.57 4.02 -7.31
CA LEU A 83 8.04 2.68 -7.62
C LEU A 83 8.31 2.29 -9.07
N ALA A 84 8.15 3.21 -10.03
CA ALA A 84 8.49 2.94 -11.43
C ALA A 84 9.99 2.60 -11.59
N ARG A 85 10.87 3.30 -10.88
CA ARG A 85 12.33 3.00 -10.89
C ARG A 85 12.62 1.64 -10.27
N LEU A 86 12.02 1.34 -9.12
CA LEU A 86 12.17 0.06 -8.44
C LEU A 86 11.67 -1.10 -9.32
N ILE A 87 10.48 -1.00 -9.90
CA ILE A 87 9.94 -2.05 -10.78
C ILE A 87 10.85 -2.28 -11.98
N ASN A 88 11.42 -1.22 -12.57
CA ASN A 88 12.35 -1.35 -13.69
C ASN A 88 13.68 -2.01 -13.31
N SER A 89 14.08 -2.08 -12.03
CA SER A 89 15.30 -2.78 -11.63
C SER A 89 15.15 -4.30 -11.57
N TYR A 90 13.93 -4.83 -11.72
CA TYR A 90 13.64 -6.26 -11.82
C TYR A 90 13.56 -6.76 -13.28
N ARG A 91 13.85 -5.88 -14.25
CA ARG A 91 13.79 -6.17 -15.69
C ARG A 91 15.17 -6.42 -16.27
#